data_AF-A0A954NWI9-F1
#
_entry.id   AF-A0A954NWI9-F1
#
_cell.length_a   1.000
_cell.length_b   1.000
_cell.length_c   1.000
_cell.angle_alpha   90.00
_cell.angle_beta   90.00
_cell.angle_gamma   90.00
#
_symmetry.space_group_name_H-M   'P 1'
#
loop_
_entity.id
_entity.type
_entity.pdbx_description
1 polymer ?
#
loop_
_entity_poly.entity_id
_entity_poly.type
_entity_poly.pdbx_seq_one_letter_code
_entity_poly.pdbx_strand_id
1 'polypeptide(L)' 'GGFGHVLDGSEESAVRARRMLDWDVSNGLARRAWARNEGARWAVERAMADEPGLRVTLPAPADDAVVRDALAAAFGD' A
#
# COMPACT_ATOMS: atom_id res chain seq x y z
N GLY A 1 -2.03 2.81 15.24
CA GLY A 1 -1.89 3.96 16.15
C GLY A 1 -2.34 5.20 15.41
N GLY A 2 -2.46 6.33 16.11
CA GLY A 2 -2.75 7.64 15.50
C GLY A 2 -1.65 8.64 15.83
N PHE A 3 -1.70 9.81 15.20
CA PHE A 3 -0.78 10.91 15.44
C PHE A 3 -1.56 12.22 15.72
N GLY A 4 -0.88 13.18 16.34
CA GLY A 4 -1.32 14.58 16.42
C GLY A 4 -0.31 15.48 15.72
N HIS A 5 -0.77 16.46 14.97
CA HIS A 5 0.08 17.40 14.24
C HIS A 5 -0.39 18.83 14.47
N VAL A 6 0.50 19.69 14.98
CA VAL A 6 0.18 21.09 15.26
C VAL A 6 0.35 21.92 13.99
N LEU A 7 -0.70 22.64 13.62
CA LEU A 7 -0.70 23.61 12.53
C LEU A 7 -0.63 25.01 13.12
N ASP A 8 0.58 25.58 13.16
CA ASP A 8 0.84 26.92 13.72
C ASP A 8 0.86 28.03 12.66
N GLY A 9 0.62 27.68 11.39
CA GLY A 9 0.63 28.60 10.25
C GLY A 9 2.01 28.84 9.63
N SER A 10 3.07 28.23 10.15
CA SER A 10 4.41 28.31 9.56
C SER A 10 4.52 27.50 8.26
N GLU A 11 5.40 27.93 7.35
CA GLU A 11 5.74 27.15 6.15
C GLU A 11 6.30 25.78 6.51
N GLU A 12 7.07 25.69 7.60
CA GLU A 12 7.62 24.43 8.09
C GLU A 12 6.52 23.46 8.51
N SER A 13 5.50 23.93 9.24
CA SER A 13 4.34 23.11 9.61
C SER A 13 3.62 22.59 8.35
N ALA A 14 3.46 23.42 7.32
CA ALA A 14 2.85 22.99 6.05
C ALA A 14 3.65 21.87 5.36
N VAL A 15 4.99 21.99 5.32
CA VAL A 15 5.86 20.95 4.73
C VAL A 15 5.79 19.64 5.53
N ARG A 16 5.83 19.73 6.87
CA ARG A 16 5.74 18.55 7.73
C ARG A 16 4.39 17.87 7.62
N ALA A 17 3.29 18.64 7.58
CA ALA A 17 1.95 18.14 7.44
C ALA A 17 1.77 17.36 6.13
N ARG A 18 2.22 17.92 5.01
CA ARG A 18 2.14 17.25 3.69
C ARG A 18 2.86 15.89 3.72
N ARG A 19 4.13 15.88 4.13
CA ARG A 19 4.93 14.63 4.17
C ARG A 19 4.31 13.56 5.06
N MET A 20 3.85 13.96 6.23
CA MET A 20 3.30 13.02 7.20
C MET A 20 1.94 12.47 6.72
N LEU A 21 1.08 13.29 6.13
CA LEU A 21 -0.20 12.83 5.54
C LEU A 21 0.04 11.90 4.34
N ASP A 22 0.99 12.25 3.47
CA ASP A 22 1.35 11.41 2.33
C ASP A 22 1.80 10.03 2.80
N TRP A 23 2.64 9.96 3.85
CA TRP A 23 3.07 8.70 4.45
C TRP A 23 1.95 7.93 5.14
N ASP A 24 1.18 8.57 6.02
CA ASP A 24 0.15 7.93 6.85
C ASP A 24 -0.92 7.24 5.98
N VAL A 25 -1.34 7.92 4.90
CA VAL A 25 -2.32 7.38 3.96
C VAL A 25 -1.68 6.34 3.03
N SER A 26 -0.56 6.67 2.38
CA SER A 26 0.02 5.80 1.34
C SER A 26 0.53 4.48 1.91
N ASN A 27 1.06 4.47 3.14
CA ASN A 27 1.49 3.25 3.80
C ASN A 27 0.29 2.30 4.06
N GLY A 28 -0.81 2.85 4.58
CA GLY A 28 -2.04 2.08 4.80
C GLY A 28 -2.60 1.51 3.49
N LEU A 29 -2.54 2.29 2.42
CA LEU A 29 -2.98 1.90 1.09
C LEU A 29 -2.09 0.78 0.51
N ALA A 30 -0.77 0.95 0.58
CA ALA A 30 0.21 -0.04 0.14
C ALA A 30 0.02 -1.40 0.81
N ARG A 31 -0.14 -1.42 2.14
CA ARG A 31 -0.37 -2.65 2.89
C ARG A 31 -1.68 -3.35 2.49
N ARG A 32 -2.76 -2.59 2.27
CA ARG A 32 -4.06 -3.14 1.86
C ARG A 32 -4.02 -3.64 0.42
N ALA A 33 -3.35 -2.92 -0.48
CA ALA A 33 -3.13 -3.36 -1.85
C ALA A 33 -2.33 -4.66 -1.89
N TRP A 34 -1.26 -4.77 -1.09
CA TRP A 34 -0.50 -6.01 -0.92
C TRP A 34 -1.33 -7.19 -0.42
N ALA A 35 -2.29 -6.93 0.48
CA ALA A 35 -3.26 -7.92 0.94
C ALA A 35 -4.35 -8.26 -0.10
N ARG A 36 -4.19 -7.83 -1.36
CA ARG A 36 -5.12 -8.05 -2.48
C ARG A 36 -6.49 -7.39 -2.30
N ASN A 37 -6.55 -6.26 -1.60
CA ASN A 37 -7.78 -5.46 -1.56
C ASN A 37 -7.92 -4.66 -2.88
N GLU A 38 -8.99 -4.91 -3.64
CA GLU A 38 -9.20 -4.33 -4.97
C GLU A 38 -9.28 -2.80 -4.95
N GLY A 39 -10.07 -2.22 -4.03
CA GLY A 39 -10.21 -0.76 -3.92
C GLY A 39 -8.89 -0.08 -3.55
N ALA A 40 -8.11 -0.68 -2.66
CA ALA A 40 -6.78 -0.17 -2.32
C ALA A 40 -5.80 -0.31 -3.49
N ARG A 41 -5.88 -1.40 -4.26
CA ARG A 41 -5.05 -1.62 -5.45
C ARG A 41 -5.31 -0.56 -6.53
N TRP A 42 -6.58 -0.31 -6.83
CA TRP A 42 -7.00 0.75 -7.75
C TRP A 42 -6.49 2.12 -7.30
N ALA A 43 -6.68 2.46 -6.03
CA ALA A 43 -6.29 3.75 -5.49
C ALA A 43 -4.76 3.95 -5.45
N VAL A 44 -3.97 2.90 -5.16
CA VAL A 44 -2.50 3.03 -5.12
C VAL A 44 -1.90 3.12 -6.51
N GLU A 45 -2.46 2.40 -7.49
CA GLU A 45 -2.04 2.49 -8.89
C GLU A 45 -2.23 3.93 -9.41
N ARG A 46 -3.35 4.56 -9.06
CA ARG A 46 -3.60 5.99 -9.33
C ARG A 46 -2.63 6.91 -8.60
N ALA A 47 -2.44 6.71 -7.30
CA ALA A 47 -1.52 7.53 -6.51
C ALA A 47 -0.08 7.46 -7.04
N MET A 48 0.38 6.28 -7.49
CA MET A 48 1.70 6.11 -8.12
C MET A 48 1.79 6.78 -9.51
N ALA A 49 0.68 6.92 -10.22
CA ALA A 49 0.64 7.65 -11.49
C ALA A 49 0.69 9.17 -11.28
N ASP A 50 0.01 9.66 -10.25
CA ASP A 50 -0.05 11.09 -9.90
C ASP A 50 1.24 11.55 -9.19
N GLU A 51 1.89 10.68 -8.40
CA GLU A 51 3.13 10.98 -7.68
C GLU A 51 4.26 9.99 -8.03
N PRO A 52 5.13 10.31 -9.01
CA PRO A 52 6.20 9.40 -9.48
C PRO A 52 7.24 9.00 -8.42
N GLY A 53 7.32 9.75 -7.31
CA GLY A 53 8.15 9.42 -6.15
C GLY A 53 7.58 8.29 -5.29
N LEU A 54 6.28 8.03 -5.37
CA LEU A 54 5.62 6.92 -4.69
C LEU A 54 5.80 5.63 -5.51
N ARG A 55 6.50 4.66 -4.94
CA ARG A 55 6.69 3.33 -5.56
C ARG A 55 6.29 2.26 -4.58
N VAL A 56 5.19 1.59 -4.87
CA VAL A 56 4.65 0.52 -4.03
C VAL A 56 4.77 -0.82 -4.74
N THR A 57 5.22 -1.84 -4.02
CA THR A 57 5.22 -3.22 -4.51
C THR A 57 3.78 -3.75 -4.51
N LEU A 58 3.29 -4.17 -5.68
CA LEU A 58 1.97 -4.78 -5.83
C LEU A 58 2.07 -6.31 -5.82
N PRO A 59 1.08 -7.02 -5.25
CA PRO A 59 1.11 -8.46 -5.21
C PRO A 59 0.80 -9.02 -6.60
N ALA A 60 1.59 -10.00 -7.04
CA ALA A 60 1.25 -10.85 -8.18
C ALA A 60 0.55 -12.11 -7.64
N PRO A 61 -0.74 -12.33 -7.93
CA PRO A 61 -1.40 -13.57 -7.54
C PRO A 61 -0.71 -14.76 -8.21
N ALA A 62 -0.47 -15.81 -7.43
CA ALA A 62 0.04 -17.08 -7.96
C ALA A 62 -1.03 -17.76 -8.82
N ASP A 63 -0.59 -18.57 -9.76
CA ASP A 63 -1.50 -19.45 -10.52
C ASP A 63 -2.08 -20.52 -9.59
N ASP A 64 -3.41 -20.62 -9.55
CA ASP A 64 -4.12 -21.60 -8.74
C ASP A 64 -3.72 -23.04 -9.08
N ALA A 65 -3.34 -23.33 -10.33
CA ALA A 65 -2.84 -24.65 -10.71
C ALA A 65 -1.54 -24.98 -9.98
N VAL A 66 -0.58 -24.04 -9.97
CA VAL A 66 0.69 -24.20 -9.26
C VAL A 66 0.47 -24.39 -7.76
N VAL A 67 -0.48 -23.64 -7.18
CA VAL A 67 -0.82 -23.79 -5.76
C VAL A 67 -1.44 -25.16 -5.48
N ARG A 68 -2.39 -25.62 -6.31
CA ARG A 68 -3.01 -26.95 -6.15
C ARG A 68 -1.97 -28.08 -6.26
N ASP A 69 -1.10 -28.01 -7.26
CA ASP A 69 -0.07 -29.02 -7.50
C ASP A 69 0.91 -29.10 -6.31
N ALA A 70 1.34 -27.94 -5.78
CA ALA A 70 2.21 -27.88 -4.62
C ALA A 70 1.57 -28.46 -3.35
N LEU A 71 0.26 -28.21 -3.14
CA LEU A 71 -0.47 -28.77 -2.00
C LEU A 71 -0.65 -30.29 -2.13
N ALA A 72 -0.98 -30.77 -3.33
CA ALA A 72 -1.11 -32.20 -3.61
C ALA A 72 0.23 -32.93 -3.39
N ALA A 73 1.35 -32.35 -3.84
CA ALA A 73 2.68 -32.92 -3.66
C ALA A 73 3.13 -32.97 -2.19
N ALA A 74 2.72 -31.99 -1.37
CA ALA A 74 3.15 -31.88 0.03
C ALA A 74 2.25 -32.63 1.03
N PHE A 75 0.97 -32.81 0.71
CA PHE A 75 -0.04 -33.31 1.65
C PHE A 75 -1.01 -34.35 1.06
N GLY A 76 -0.86 -34.75 -0.21
CA GLY A 76 -1.61 -35.88 -0.77
C GLY A 76 -1.07 -37.20 -0.19
N ASP A 77 -1.97 -38.13 0.16
CA ASP A 77 -1.63 -39.49 0.62
C ASP A 77 -0.72 -40.24 -0.38
#